data_AF-A0A161T833-F1
#
_entry.id   AF-A0A161T833-F1
#
_cell.length_a   1.000
_cell.length_b   1.000
_cell.length_c   1.000
_cell.angle_alpha   90.00
_cell.angle_beta   90.00
_cell.angle_gamma   90.00
#
_symmetry.space_group_name_H-M   'P 1'
#
loop_
_entity.id
_entity.type
_entity.pdbx_description
1 polymer ?
#
loop_
_entity_poly.entity_id
_entity_poly.type
_entity_poly.pdbx_seq_one_letter_code
_entity_poly.pdbx_strand_id
1 'polypeptide(L)'
;MIEAQFHLEGGHLAKGLRYMRELRRAIEAYWYATMEDPEAATLEVRRVASAVNILDEAVFLNAHGDAYRSQRAGTALGKVVMGLELIRNCEEHAHVVFSDLLVPGAHFGVPMSMAPTRIRVVYEWAKYSDMPASYVRIDSSATDRAKRARAESQDAYRKQVQGRPVIDTIFDALNFFQQLEPKLIADAPPVVRWAFAESTELGPFVEVPGSDAQMELATGHLVYRPMGMDQYEVFLPDIVCRPSDRRSAQWPAWDTAVKTRKTGLLQQAKDRNPPGIEREVRYRLIENGKTIGYSGIVQGQGATNDSWVERTRQIANDVGRGYPYFVRFDETSVRVQQAGNGSVSSPSNGRDLLGDLADAGEHPGMDVPWLKLLEANPDLYLRTRPRLAPQDDT
;
A
#
# COMPACT_ATOMS: atom_id res chain seq x y z
N MET A 1 -20.04 -8.17 -19.66
CA MET A 1 -19.36 -7.15 -20.50
C MET A 1 -20.09 -5.85 -20.27
N ILE A 2 -19.39 -4.82 -19.77
CA ILE A 2 -19.95 -3.47 -19.65
C ILE A 2 -19.79 -2.84 -21.04
N GLU A 3 -20.88 -2.43 -21.65
CA GLU A 3 -20.88 -1.72 -22.94
C GLU A 3 -20.21 -0.36 -22.73
N ALA A 4 -19.23 -0.02 -23.58
CA ALA A 4 -18.44 1.18 -23.37
C ALA A 4 -19.26 2.41 -23.74
N GLN A 5 -19.41 3.34 -22.80
CA GLN A 5 -20.31 4.48 -22.97
C GLN A 5 -19.68 5.64 -23.79
N PHE A 6 -18.36 5.65 -23.97
CA PHE A 6 -17.62 6.77 -24.58
C PHE A 6 -16.58 6.29 -25.59
N HIS A 7 -17.07 5.69 -26.68
CA HIS A 7 -16.22 5.16 -27.74
C HIS A 7 -15.45 6.24 -28.49
N LEU A 8 -14.14 6.04 -28.62
CA LEU A 8 -13.26 6.94 -29.37
C LEU A 8 -13.11 6.50 -30.82
N GLU A 9 -13.10 7.48 -31.72
CA GLU A 9 -12.92 7.26 -33.16
C GLU A 9 -11.81 8.14 -33.76
N GLY A 10 -11.29 7.72 -34.91
CA GLY A 10 -10.35 8.50 -35.72
C GLY A 10 -9.15 9.06 -34.93
N GLY A 11 -8.95 10.38 -35.04
CA GLY A 11 -7.84 11.08 -34.41
C GLY A 11 -7.87 11.05 -32.87
N HIS A 12 -9.05 11.00 -32.26
CA HIS A 12 -9.18 10.90 -30.80
C HIS A 12 -8.72 9.54 -30.29
N LEU A 13 -9.08 8.44 -30.97
CA LEU A 13 -8.61 7.10 -30.62
C LEU A 13 -7.09 7.00 -30.76
N ALA A 14 -6.52 7.48 -31.87
CA ALA A 14 -5.07 7.46 -32.09
C ALA A 14 -4.31 8.25 -31.01
N LYS A 15 -4.84 9.41 -30.61
CA LYS A 15 -4.28 10.22 -29.52
C LYS A 15 -4.46 9.52 -28.15
N GLY A 16 -5.63 8.94 -27.90
CA GLY A 16 -5.92 8.15 -26.70
C GLY A 16 -4.93 7.00 -26.51
N LEU A 17 -4.70 6.19 -27.55
CA LEU A 17 -3.73 5.09 -27.52
C LEU A 17 -2.31 5.58 -27.22
N ARG A 18 -1.89 6.69 -27.83
CA ARG A 18 -0.57 7.31 -27.59
C ARG A 18 -0.41 7.75 -26.13
N TYR A 19 -1.36 8.48 -25.58
CA TYR A 19 -1.26 9.01 -24.22
C TYR A 19 -1.55 7.96 -23.14
N MET A 20 -2.30 6.91 -23.45
CA MET A 20 -2.38 5.72 -22.60
C MET A 20 -1.02 5.04 -22.51
N ARG A 21 -0.30 4.88 -23.63
CA ARG A 21 1.06 4.35 -23.63
C ARG A 21 2.02 5.22 -22.81
N GLU A 22 1.91 6.54 -22.93
CA GLU A 22 2.66 7.49 -22.10
C GLU A 22 2.34 7.34 -20.61
N LEU A 23 1.05 7.26 -20.25
CA LEU A 23 0.59 7.05 -18.88
C LEU A 23 1.18 5.76 -18.29
N ARG A 24 1.13 4.64 -19.03
CA ARG A 24 1.71 3.36 -18.58
C ARG A 24 3.22 3.47 -18.35
N ARG A 25 3.93 4.12 -19.28
CA ARG A 25 5.36 4.38 -19.14
C ARG A 25 5.68 5.24 -17.91
N ALA A 26 4.86 6.25 -17.62
CA ALA A 26 5.05 7.12 -16.48
C ALA A 26 4.72 6.41 -15.15
N ILE A 27 3.72 5.53 -15.12
CA ILE A 27 3.39 4.70 -13.95
C ILE A 27 4.56 3.81 -13.55
N GLU A 28 5.15 3.11 -14.52
CA GLU A 28 6.33 2.29 -14.26
C GLU A 28 7.51 3.14 -13.82
N ALA A 29 7.74 4.29 -14.45
CA ALA A 29 8.83 5.19 -14.08
C ALA A 29 8.70 5.64 -12.61
N TYR A 30 7.50 6.08 -12.24
CA TYR A 30 7.17 6.47 -10.88
C TYR A 30 7.44 5.33 -9.90
N TRP A 31 7.03 4.11 -10.24
CA TRP A 31 7.27 2.94 -9.38
C TRP A 31 8.75 2.76 -9.04
N TYR A 32 9.63 2.86 -10.03
CA TYR A 32 11.08 2.75 -9.80
C TYR A 32 11.65 3.96 -9.07
N ALA A 33 11.19 5.17 -9.40
CA ALA A 33 11.60 6.40 -8.75
C ALA A 33 11.32 6.41 -7.24
N THR A 34 10.32 5.63 -6.76
CA THR A 34 10.06 5.46 -5.32
C THR A 34 11.18 4.73 -4.54
N MET A 35 12.18 4.17 -5.22
CA MET A 35 13.38 3.56 -4.63
C MET A 35 14.63 4.45 -4.74
N GLU A 36 14.53 5.58 -5.45
CA GLU A 36 15.62 6.52 -5.69
C GLU A 36 15.60 7.61 -4.60
N ASP A 37 14.72 8.60 -4.76
CA ASP A 37 14.53 9.71 -3.83
C ASP A 37 13.16 10.41 -4.05
N PRO A 38 12.73 11.31 -3.14
CA PRO A 38 11.44 12.01 -3.27
C PRO A 38 11.31 12.92 -4.50
N GLU A 39 12.41 13.48 -4.99
CA GLU A 39 12.41 14.38 -6.15
C GLU A 39 12.14 13.58 -7.43
N ALA A 40 12.86 12.47 -7.63
CA ALA A 40 12.62 11.55 -8.73
C ALA A 40 11.16 11.08 -8.77
N ALA A 41 10.61 10.71 -7.62
CA ALA A 41 9.21 10.31 -7.50
C ALA A 41 8.26 11.45 -7.92
N THR A 42 8.52 12.68 -7.48
CA THR A 42 7.71 13.86 -7.82
C THR A 42 7.75 14.17 -9.32
N LEU A 43 8.93 14.09 -9.94
CA LEU A 43 9.11 14.29 -11.39
C LEU A 43 8.27 13.31 -12.22
N GLU A 44 8.25 12.02 -11.84
CA GLU A 44 7.48 11.02 -12.56
C GLU A 44 5.96 11.12 -12.29
N VAL A 45 5.54 11.49 -11.08
CA VAL A 45 4.12 11.78 -10.78
C VAL A 45 3.60 12.96 -11.61
N ARG A 46 4.41 14.00 -11.80
CA ARG A 46 4.03 15.11 -12.69
C ARG A 46 3.73 14.61 -14.11
N ARG A 47 4.56 13.72 -14.65
CA ARG A 47 4.35 13.14 -16.00
C ARG A 47 3.06 12.33 -16.06
N VAL A 48 2.76 11.56 -15.01
CA VAL A 48 1.49 10.87 -14.88
C VAL A 48 0.32 11.87 -14.90
N ALA A 49 0.38 12.92 -14.09
CA ALA A 49 -0.67 13.93 -14.02
C ALA A 49 -0.89 14.62 -15.38
N SER A 50 0.18 14.98 -16.10
CA SER A 50 0.07 15.54 -17.45
C SER A 50 -0.56 14.56 -18.43
N ALA A 51 -0.17 13.28 -18.44
CA ALA A 51 -0.78 12.27 -19.33
C ALA A 51 -2.28 12.05 -19.02
N VAL A 52 -2.65 11.99 -17.74
CA VAL A 52 -4.05 11.91 -17.29
C VAL A 52 -4.86 13.11 -17.79
N ASN A 53 -4.34 14.33 -17.66
CA ASN A 53 -5.04 15.54 -18.12
C ASN A 53 -5.18 15.60 -19.64
N ILE A 54 -4.20 15.11 -20.40
CA ILE A 54 -4.31 15.06 -21.85
C ILE A 54 -5.38 14.06 -22.28
N LEU A 55 -5.46 12.90 -21.63
CA LEU A 55 -6.55 11.93 -21.85
C LEU A 55 -7.90 12.55 -21.48
N ASP A 56 -7.98 13.19 -20.34
CA ASP A 56 -9.20 13.82 -19.83
C ASP A 56 -9.72 14.93 -20.75
N GLU A 57 -8.91 15.98 -20.97
CA GLU A 57 -9.35 17.18 -21.68
C GLU A 57 -9.24 17.04 -23.20
N ALA A 58 -8.08 16.61 -23.68
CA ALA A 58 -7.76 16.70 -25.09
C ALA A 58 -8.21 15.47 -25.91
N VAL A 59 -8.53 14.36 -25.24
CA VAL A 59 -9.08 13.16 -25.85
C VAL A 59 -10.57 13.05 -25.55
N PHE A 60 -10.97 12.77 -24.30
CA PHE A 60 -12.35 12.43 -23.98
C PHE A 60 -13.29 13.65 -23.94
N LEU A 61 -12.91 14.74 -23.26
CA LEU A 61 -13.74 15.95 -23.22
C LEU A 61 -13.91 16.60 -24.60
N ASN A 62 -12.85 16.60 -25.41
CA ASN A 62 -12.93 17.09 -26.78
C ASN A 62 -13.80 16.20 -27.68
N ALA A 63 -13.74 14.87 -27.51
CA ALA A 63 -14.54 13.94 -28.31
C ALA A 63 -16.03 13.94 -27.94
N HIS A 64 -16.37 14.11 -26.65
CA HIS A 64 -17.72 13.84 -26.14
C HIS A 64 -18.37 15.00 -25.37
N GLY A 65 -17.65 16.10 -25.16
CA GLY A 65 -18.18 17.33 -24.57
C GLY A 65 -18.81 17.14 -23.19
N ASP A 66 -19.97 17.76 -22.99
CA ASP A 66 -20.62 17.86 -21.68
C ASP A 66 -21.15 16.52 -21.15
N ALA A 67 -21.44 15.54 -22.03
CA ALA A 67 -21.83 14.19 -21.61
C ALA A 67 -20.70 13.50 -20.83
N TYR A 68 -19.47 13.60 -21.34
CA TYR A 68 -18.29 13.08 -20.65
C TYR A 68 -18.01 13.86 -19.35
N ARG A 69 -18.11 15.19 -19.38
CA ARG A 69 -17.93 16.01 -18.17
C ARG A 69 -18.87 15.56 -17.05
N SER A 70 -20.13 15.30 -17.39
CA SER A 70 -21.15 14.85 -16.42
C SER A 70 -20.82 13.47 -15.85
N GLN A 71 -20.38 12.53 -16.70
CA GLN A 71 -19.93 11.20 -16.25
C GLN A 71 -18.71 11.28 -15.33
N ARG A 72 -17.71 12.08 -15.73
CA ARG A 72 -16.48 12.30 -14.96
C ARG A 72 -16.79 12.84 -13.57
N ALA A 73 -17.65 13.86 -13.47
CA ALA A 73 -18.07 14.44 -12.20
C ALA A 73 -18.99 13.50 -11.38
N GLY A 74 -19.72 12.60 -12.05
CA GLY A 74 -20.68 11.68 -11.41
C GLY A 74 -20.06 10.45 -10.75
N THR A 75 -18.82 10.07 -11.10
CA THR A 75 -18.19 8.83 -10.63
C THR A 75 -17.02 9.09 -9.67
N ALA A 76 -16.74 8.13 -8.78
CA ALA A 76 -15.60 8.24 -7.86
C ALA A 76 -14.26 8.25 -8.62
N LEU A 77 -14.11 7.38 -9.63
CA LEU A 77 -12.89 7.32 -10.45
C LEU A 77 -12.71 8.59 -11.30
N GLY A 78 -13.78 9.14 -11.88
CA GLY A 78 -13.70 10.40 -12.62
C GLY A 78 -13.33 11.60 -11.73
N LYS A 79 -13.75 11.61 -10.46
CA LYS A 79 -13.29 12.60 -9.48
C LYS A 79 -11.81 12.44 -9.13
N VAL A 80 -11.23 11.24 -9.20
CA VAL A 80 -9.77 11.08 -9.06
C VAL A 80 -9.05 11.79 -10.21
N VAL A 81 -9.51 11.58 -11.46
CA VAL A 81 -8.98 12.29 -12.64
C VAL A 81 -9.06 13.81 -12.47
N MET A 82 -10.22 14.33 -12.05
CA MET A 82 -10.39 15.76 -11.77
C MET A 82 -9.49 16.26 -10.63
N GLY A 83 -9.23 15.44 -9.61
CA GLY A 83 -8.29 15.81 -8.56
C GLY A 83 -6.84 15.88 -9.04
N LEU A 84 -6.44 15.00 -9.97
CA LEU A 84 -5.10 15.01 -10.58
C LEU A 84 -4.91 16.20 -11.55
N GLU A 85 -5.99 16.79 -12.05
CA GLU A 85 -5.97 18.08 -12.75
C GLU A 85 -5.37 19.19 -11.88
N LEU A 86 -5.70 19.23 -10.59
CA LEU A 86 -5.10 20.19 -9.65
C LEU A 86 -3.58 20.06 -9.61
N ILE A 87 -3.08 18.83 -9.46
CA ILE A 87 -1.64 18.57 -9.36
C ILE A 87 -0.90 19.02 -10.60
N ARG A 88 -1.39 18.64 -11.78
CA ARG A 88 -0.81 19.10 -13.04
C ARG A 88 -0.80 20.62 -13.14
N ASN A 89 -1.92 21.26 -12.80
CA ASN A 89 -2.03 22.72 -12.89
C ASN A 89 -1.06 23.43 -11.94
N CYS A 90 -0.84 22.88 -10.76
CA CYS A 90 0.15 23.37 -9.83
C CYS A 90 1.58 23.20 -10.37
N GLU A 91 1.94 22.01 -10.84
CA GLU A 91 3.29 21.71 -11.35
C GLU A 91 3.65 22.44 -12.65
N GLU A 92 2.67 22.79 -13.48
CA GLU A 92 2.91 23.49 -14.74
C GLU A 92 2.85 25.02 -14.63
N HIS A 93 1.98 25.56 -13.77
CA HIS A 93 1.68 27.01 -13.76
C HIS A 93 2.12 27.73 -12.49
N ALA A 94 2.36 27.01 -11.38
CA ALA A 94 2.84 27.67 -10.17
C ALA A 94 4.34 28.00 -10.30
N HIS A 95 4.71 29.18 -9.84
CA HIS A 95 6.12 29.61 -9.77
C HIS A 95 6.86 29.06 -8.55
N VAL A 96 6.20 28.22 -7.74
CA VAL A 96 6.79 27.60 -6.55
C VAL A 96 6.80 26.09 -6.71
N VAL A 97 7.86 25.47 -6.21
CA VAL A 97 7.95 24.02 -6.04
C VAL A 97 7.39 23.68 -4.66
N PHE A 98 6.51 22.68 -4.59
CA PHE A 98 6.03 22.14 -3.32
C PHE A 98 6.74 20.82 -3.02
N SER A 99 7.85 20.90 -2.29
CA SER A 99 8.70 19.73 -1.98
C SER A 99 7.96 18.64 -1.17
N ASP A 100 6.92 19.01 -0.43
CA ASP A 100 6.14 18.08 0.39
C ASP A 100 4.86 17.58 -0.31
N LEU A 101 4.77 17.70 -1.64
CA LEU A 101 3.63 17.18 -2.41
C LEU A 101 3.40 15.68 -2.17
N LEU A 102 4.50 14.94 -2.06
CA LEU A 102 4.51 13.51 -1.78
C LEU A 102 4.94 13.29 -0.33
N VAL A 103 4.02 12.83 0.52
CA VAL A 103 4.28 12.56 1.93
C VAL A 103 4.70 11.09 2.08
N PRO A 104 5.86 10.78 2.69
CA PRO A 104 6.24 9.40 2.97
C PRO A 104 5.21 8.70 3.87
N GLY A 105 4.63 7.60 3.38
CA GLY A 105 3.76 6.71 4.14
C GLY A 105 4.52 5.47 4.61
N ALA A 106 4.25 4.34 3.97
CA ALA A 106 4.92 3.08 4.29
C ALA A 106 6.33 3.01 3.69
N HIS A 107 7.23 2.30 4.38
CA HIS A 107 8.59 2.04 3.90
C HIS A 107 8.80 0.52 3.82
N PHE A 108 9.34 0.06 2.69
CA PHE A 108 9.58 -1.36 2.47
C PHE A 108 11.04 -1.61 2.09
N GLY A 109 11.69 -2.55 2.77
CA GLY A 109 13.06 -2.95 2.47
C GLY A 109 13.12 -3.83 1.22
N VAL A 110 14.03 -3.50 0.30
CA VAL A 110 14.32 -4.32 -0.88
C VAL A 110 15.13 -5.54 -0.43
N PRO A 111 14.68 -6.78 -0.71
CA PRO A 111 15.37 -7.98 -0.28
C PRO A 111 16.64 -8.18 -1.11
N MET A 112 17.73 -7.53 -0.70
CA MET A 112 19.05 -7.65 -1.29
C MET A 112 19.89 -8.63 -0.47
N SER A 113 20.73 -9.43 -1.12
CA SER A 113 21.58 -10.44 -0.47
C SER A 113 22.61 -9.82 0.49
N MET A 114 23.01 -8.55 0.26
CA MET A 114 24.02 -7.82 1.02
C MET A 114 23.60 -6.36 1.26
N ALA A 115 24.18 -5.75 2.30
CA ALA A 115 23.95 -4.35 2.68
C ALA A 115 24.69 -3.36 1.75
N PRO A 116 24.20 -2.11 1.57
CA PRO A 116 23.00 -1.55 2.20
C PRO A 116 21.71 -1.96 1.47
N THR A 117 20.72 -2.37 2.25
CA THR A 117 19.37 -2.64 1.76
C THR A 117 18.75 -1.34 1.26
N ARG A 118 18.35 -1.30 -0.03
CA ARG A 118 17.55 -0.19 -0.58
C ARG A 118 16.16 -0.18 0.09
N ILE A 119 15.55 1.00 0.19
CA ILE A 119 14.19 1.16 0.72
C ILE A 119 13.31 1.75 -0.37
N ARG A 120 12.14 1.15 -0.58
CA ARG A 120 11.07 1.74 -1.37
C ARG A 120 10.13 2.51 -0.44
N VAL A 121 9.76 3.73 -0.83
CA VAL A 121 8.79 4.55 -0.10
C VAL A 121 7.44 4.50 -0.81
N VAL A 122 6.37 4.17 -0.10
CA VAL A 122 4.99 4.35 -0.57
C VAL A 122 4.57 5.76 -0.21
N TYR A 123 4.51 6.63 -1.21
CA TYR A 123 4.06 8.00 -1.02
C TYR A 123 2.55 8.11 -1.01
N GLU A 124 2.08 9.02 -0.16
CA GLU A 124 0.71 9.51 -0.12
C GLU A 124 0.67 10.95 -0.63
N TRP A 125 -0.48 11.36 -1.16
CA TRP A 125 -0.70 12.75 -1.53
C TRP A 125 -0.78 13.65 -0.29
N ALA A 126 -0.12 14.81 -0.34
CA ALA A 126 -0.24 15.84 0.67
C ALA A 126 -1.70 16.22 0.97
N LYS A 127 -1.96 16.70 2.19
CA LYS A 127 -3.27 17.28 2.49
C LYS A 127 -3.41 18.59 1.75
N TYR A 128 -4.62 18.88 1.29
CA TYR A 128 -4.93 20.15 0.65
C TYR A 128 -4.62 21.35 1.56
N SER A 129 -4.77 21.20 2.88
CA SER A 129 -4.44 22.23 3.86
C SER A 129 -2.97 22.63 3.89
N ASP A 130 -2.10 21.72 3.42
CA ASP A 130 -0.66 21.85 3.54
C ASP A 130 -0.06 22.43 2.23
N MET A 131 -0.88 22.52 1.18
CA MET A 131 -0.46 23.06 -0.11
C MET A 131 -0.17 24.57 -0.05
N PRO A 132 0.83 25.05 -0.79
CA PRO A 132 1.14 26.47 -0.88
C PRO A 132 -0.05 27.31 -1.35
N ALA A 133 -0.11 28.55 -0.87
CA ALA A 133 -1.18 29.47 -1.26
C ALA A 133 -1.27 29.67 -2.79
N SER A 134 -0.17 29.61 -3.52
CA SER A 134 -0.12 29.70 -4.99
C SER A 134 -0.78 28.51 -5.70
N TYR A 135 -0.86 27.35 -5.05
CA TYR A 135 -1.51 26.15 -5.59
C TYR A 135 -3.04 26.27 -5.45
N VAL A 136 -3.49 26.81 -4.31
CA VAL A 136 -4.90 26.84 -3.92
C VAL A 136 -5.62 28.15 -4.25
N ARG A 137 -4.93 29.30 -4.27
CA ARG A 137 -5.56 30.60 -4.51
C ARG A 137 -6.02 30.72 -5.95
N ILE A 138 -7.26 31.17 -6.09
CA ILE A 138 -7.87 31.49 -7.37
C ILE A 138 -7.55 32.95 -7.67
N ASP A 139 -6.96 33.21 -8.83
CA ASP A 139 -6.75 34.59 -9.29
C ASP A 139 -8.11 35.28 -9.48
N SER A 140 -8.25 36.44 -8.85
CA SER A 140 -9.40 37.33 -9.01
C SER A 140 -9.72 37.68 -10.47
N SER A 141 -8.68 37.74 -11.33
CA SER A 141 -8.78 38.06 -12.76
C SER A 141 -9.27 36.90 -13.64
N ALA A 142 -9.34 35.68 -13.10
CA ALA A 142 -9.78 34.52 -13.85
C ALA A 142 -11.28 34.61 -14.25
N THR A 143 -11.62 34.07 -15.42
CA THR A 143 -13.01 33.99 -15.89
C THR A 143 -13.85 33.09 -14.98
N ASP A 144 -15.17 33.33 -14.90
CA ASP A 144 -16.06 32.52 -14.05
C ASP A 144 -16.08 31.03 -14.42
N ARG A 145 -15.80 30.71 -15.70
CA ARG A 145 -15.63 29.34 -16.15
C ARG A 145 -14.36 28.71 -15.57
N ALA A 146 -13.23 29.43 -15.62
CA ALA A 146 -11.96 28.96 -15.05
C ALA A 146 -12.04 28.84 -13.53
N LYS A 147 -12.74 29.77 -12.86
CA LYS A 147 -12.98 29.70 -11.40
C LYS A 147 -13.77 28.45 -11.01
N ARG A 148 -14.83 28.11 -11.77
CA ARG A 148 -15.63 26.90 -11.54
C ARG A 148 -14.84 25.61 -11.78
N ALA A 149 -14.16 25.49 -12.91
CA ALA A 149 -13.34 24.31 -13.21
C ALA A 149 -12.26 24.07 -12.14
N ARG A 150 -11.62 25.14 -11.66
CA ARG A 150 -10.64 25.06 -10.58
C ARG A 150 -11.27 24.69 -9.23
N ALA A 151 -12.46 25.20 -8.91
CA ALA A 151 -13.17 24.80 -7.70
C ALA A 151 -13.55 23.32 -7.72
N GLU A 152 -13.95 22.80 -8.88
CA GLU A 152 -14.27 21.37 -9.07
C GLU A 152 -13.05 20.48 -8.87
N SER A 153 -11.89 20.80 -9.47
CA SER A 153 -10.66 20.03 -9.27
C SER A 153 -10.14 20.09 -7.83
N GLN A 154 -10.26 21.23 -7.17
CA GLN A 154 -9.92 21.38 -5.74
C GLN A 154 -10.84 20.55 -4.83
N ASP A 155 -12.15 20.57 -5.06
CA ASP A 155 -13.11 19.76 -4.30
C ASP A 155 -12.87 18.26 -4.53
N ALA A 156 -12.62 17.86 -5.77
CA ALA A 156 -12.33 16.49 -6.14
C ALA A 156 -11.03 16.00 -5.48
N TYR A 157 -9.97 16.82 -5.48
CA TYR A 157 -8.71 16.51 -4.79
C TYR A 157 -8.92 16.28 -3.29
N ARG A 158 -9.65 17.18 -2.62
CA ARG A 158 -9.96 17.08 -1.19
C ARG A 158 -10.73 15.82 -0.82
N LYS A 159 -11.66 15.40 -1.68
CA LYS A 159 -12.56 14.28 -1.39
C LYS A 159 -11.99 12.94 -1.82
N GLN A 160 -11.17 12.90 -2.86
CA GLN A 160 -10.82 11.65 -3.55
C GLN A 160 -9.33 11.44 -3.80
N VAL A 161 -8.45 12.39 -3.49
CA VAL A 161 -7.00 12.26 -3.77
C VAL A 161 -6.14 12.44 -2.52
N GLN A 162 -6.33 13.53 -1.76
CA GLN A 162 -5.46 13.84 -0.60
C GLN A 162 -5.38 12.67 0.40
N GLY A 163 -4.19 12.42 0.95
CA GLY A 163 -3.92 11.36 1.94
C GLY A 163 -4.12 9.94 1.43
N ARG A 164 -4.34 9.73 0.12
CA ARG A 164 -4.36 8.40 -0.49
C ARG A 164 -3.00 8.05 -1.05
N PRO A 165 -2.63 6.75 -1.14
CA PRO A 165 -1.43 6.35 -1.83
C PRO A 165 -1.47 6.81 -3.27
N VAL A 166 -0.36 7.40 -3.71
CA VAL A 166 -0.23 7.99 -5.04
C VAL A 166 -0.49 6.94 -6.11
N ILE A 167 0.14 5.78 -5.99
CA ILE A 167 0.00 4.70 -6.98
C ILE A 167 -1.45 4.25 -7.18
N ASP A 168 -2.25 4.24 -6.11
CA ASP A 168 -3.65 3.82 -6.18
C ASP A 168 -4.53 4.83 -6.90
N THR A 169 -4.30 6.12 -6.67
CA THR A 169 -5.02 7.16 -7.41
C THR A 169 -4.66 7.15 -8.90
N ILE A 170 -3.41 6.84 -9.23
CA ILE A 170 -2.97 6.73 -10.61
C ILE A 170 -3.63 5.52 -11.29
N PHE A 171 -3.72 4.38 -10.59
CA PHE A 171 -4.44 3.22 -11.11
C PHE A 171 -5.95 3.43 -11.20
N ASP A 172 -6.55 4.22 -10.30
CA ASP A 172 -7.95 4.62 -10.43
C ASP A 172 -8.19 5.47 -11.68
N ALA A 173 -7.30 6.41 -11.98
CA ALA A 173 -7.35 7.19 -13.21
C ALA A 173 -7.15 6.31 -14.46
N LEU A 174 -6.19 5.38 -14.44
CA LEU A 174 -5.99 4.43 -15.53
C LEU A 174 -7.24 3.57 -15.78
N ASN A 175 -7.82 3.03 -14.70
CA ASN A 175 -9.04 2.23 -14.74
C ASN A 175 -10.24 3.02 -15.27
N PHE A 176 -10.38 4.30 -14.89
CA PHE A 176 -11.42 5.18 -15.40
C PHE A 176 -11.40 5.23 -16.93
N PHE A 177 -10.26 5.56 -17.54
CA PHE A 177 -10.16 5.66 -19.01
C PHE A 177 -10.39 4.30 -19.70
N GLN A 178 -9.91 3.21 -19.11
CA GLN A 178 -10.11 1.86 -19.63
C GLN A 178 -11.58 1.40 -19.58
N GLN A 179 -12.36 1.85 -18.59
CA GLN A 179 -13.80 1.58 -18.51
C GLN A 179 -14.59 2.37 -19.55
N LEU A 180 -14.13 3.58 -19.90
CA LEU A 180 -14.77 4.42 -20.89
C LEU A 180 -14.54 3.90 -22.32
N GLU A 181 -13.33 3.44 -22.61
CA GLU A 181 -12.94 2.88 -23.90
C GLU A 181 -12.05 1.64 -23.70
N PRO A 182 -12.63 0.42 -23.79
CA PRO A 182 -11.91 -0.84 -23.65
C PRO A 182 -10.77 -1.03 -24.64
N LYS A 183 -10.79 -0.38 -25.82
CA LYS A 183 -9.67 -0.43 -26.78
C LYS A 183 -8.37 0.19 -26.22
N LEU A 184 -8.45 0.95 -25.12
CA LEU A 184 -7.28 1.51 -24.43
C LEU A 184 -6.59 0.49 -23.49
N ILE A 185 -7.22 -0.66 -23.25
CA ILE A 185 -6.63 -1.79 -22.53
C ILE A 185 -5.63 -2.45 -23.46
N ALA A 186 -4.38 -2.52 -23.02
CA ALA A 186 -3.32 -3.19 -23.75
C ALA A 186 -3.30 -4.69 -23.43
N ASP A 187 -2.56 -5.46 -24.22
CA ASP A 187 -2.43 -6.91 -24.02
C ASP A 187 -1.81 -7.25 -22.66
N ALA A 188 -2.08 -8.46 -22.18
CA ALA A 188 -1.55 -8.93 -20.89
C ALA A 188 -0.01 -8.79 -20.84
N PRO A 189 0.54 -8.34 -19.70
CA PRO A 189 1.97 -8.14 -19.59
C PRO A 189 2.73 -9.47 -19.50
N PRO A 190 3.97 -9.52 -20.01
CA PRO A 190 4.83 -10.66 -19.76
C PRO A 190 5.08 -10.82 -18.26
N VAL A 191 5.32 -12.06 -17.81
CA VAL A 191 5.65 -12.32 -16.41
C VAL A 191 7.04 -11.77 -16.09
N VAL A 192 7.11 -10.60 -15.47
CA VAL A 192 8.38 -9.99 -15.03
C VAL A 192 8.80 -10.61 -13.70
N ARG A 193 9.44 -11.78 -13.75
CA ARG A 193 9.97 -12.46 -12.55
C ARG A 193 11.22 -11.78 -11.96
N TRP A 194 11.95 -11.02 -12.77
CA TRP A 194 13.26 -10.46 -12.41
C TRP A 194 13.36 -8.99 -12.82
N ALA A 195 12.74 -8.10 -12.04
CA ALA A 195 12.95 -6.65 -12.08
C ALA A 195 14.22 -6.20 -11.31
N PHE A 196 15.02 -7.17 -10.88
CA PHE A 196 16.27 -7.01 -10.14
C PHE A 196 17.25 -8.03 -10.69
N ALA A 197 18.48 -7.61 -10.99
CA ALA A 197 19.59 -8.52 -11.18
C ALA A 197 20.72 -8.01 -10.29
N GLU A 198 21.07 -8.82 -9.30
CA GLU A 198 22.30 -8.62 -8.55
C GLU A 198 23.45 -8.98 -9.48
N SER A 199 24.33 -8.01 -9.78
CA SER A 199 25.61 -8.37 -10.38
C SER A 199 26.58 -8.68 -9.27
N THR A 200 26.79 -9.96 -9.01
CA THR A 200 27.88 -10.44 -8.15
C THR A 200 29.20 -10.63 -8.92
N GLU A 201 29.19 -10.49 -10.25
CA GLU A 201 30.29 -10.99 -11.11
C GLU A 201 30.56 -10.19 -12.40
N LEU A 202 30.02 -8.98 -12.60
CA LEU A 202 30.59 -8.08 -13.62
C LEU A 202 31.90 -7.54 -13.09
N GLY A 203 33.03 -8.09 -13.58
CA GLY A 203 34.38 -7.75 -13.15
C GLY A 203 34.56 -6.23 -12.94
N PRO A 204 34.93 -5.78 -11.73
CA PRO A 204 34.84 -4.38 -11.34
C PRO A 204 36.10 -3.60 -11.71
N PHE A 205 36.75 -3.88 -12.84
CA PHE A 205 38.03 -3.26 -13.15
C PHE A 205 37.90 -2.31 -14.34
N VAL A 206 38.18 -1.04 -14.08
CA VAL A 206 38.51 -0.07 -15.14
C VAL A 206 40.03 -0.01 -15.23
N GLU A 207 40.59 -0.30 -16.40
CA GLU A 207 42.00 0.00 -16.67
C GLU A 207 42.19 1.52 -16.61
N VAL A 208 42.98 2.00 -15.65
CA VAL A 208 43.38 3.41 -15.61
C VAL A 208 44.48 3.59 -16.68
N PRO A 209 44.25 4.42 -17.73
CA PRO A 209 45.24 4.59 -18.78
C PRO A 209 46.57 5.09 -18.19
N GLY A 210 47.64 4.31 -18.35
CA GLY A 210 48.98 4.66 -17.88
C GLY A 210 49.37 4.15 -16.49
N SER A 211 48.64 3.19 -15.89
CA SER A 211 49.07 2.49 -14.68
C SER A 211 48.80 0.99 -14.76
N ASP A 212 49.69 0.16 -14.20
CA ASP A 212 49.49 -1.29 -14.01
C ASP A 212 48.49 -1.62 -12.87
N ALA A 213 47.83 -0.63 -12.28
CA ALA A 213 46.89 -0.82 -11.19
C ALA A 213 45.46 -1.04 -11.71
N GLN A 214 44.89 -2.21 -11.42
CA GLN A 214 43.46 -2.46 -11.50
C GLN A 214 42.77 -1.82 -10.29
N MET A 215 41.85 -0.89 -10.52
CA MET A 215 41.03 -0.32 -9.45
C MET A 215 39.75 -1.13 -9.31
N GLU A 216 39.53 -1.73 -8.15
CA GLU A 216 38.32 -2.48 -7.81
C GLU A 216 37.15 -1.50 -7.62
N LEU A 217 36.18 -1.49 -8.55
CA LEU A 217 34.91 -0.81 -8.38
C LEU A 217 34.14 -1.48 -7.24
N ALA A 218 33.60 -0.68 -6.33
CA ALA A 218 32.64 -1.19 -5.35
C ALA A 218 31.50 -1.89 -6.11
N THR A 219 31.19 -3.13 -5.72
CA THR A 219 30.08 -3.93 -6.26
C THR A 219 28.80 -3.11 -6.21
N GLY A 220 28.43 -2.51 -7.35
CA GLY A 220 27.28 -1.64 -7.47
C GLY A 220 26.03 -2.50 -7.67
N HIS A 221 25.14 -2.53 -6.70
CA HIS A 221 23.84 -3.17 -6.90
C HIS A 221 23.01 -2.40 -7.93
N LEU A 222 22.57 -3.08 -8.99
CA LEU A 222 21.81 -2.46 -10.08
C LEU A 222 20.33 -2.87 -10.01
N VAL A 223 19.44 -1.88 -10.05
CA VAL A 223 17.99 -2.08 -10.22
C VAL A 223 17.68 -1.87 -11.70
N TYR A 224 17.16 -2.90 -12.37
CA TYR A 224 16.85 -2.82 -13.79
C TYR A 224 15.37 -2.50 -14.00
N ARG A 225 15.11 -1.43 -14.74
CA ARG A 225 13.78 -1.12 -15.25
C ARG A 225 13.58 -1.84 -16.60
N PRO A 226 12.59 -2.74 -16.74
CA PRO A 226 12.31 -3.39 -18.01
C PRO A 226 11.87 -2.35 -19.05
N MET A 227 12.48 -2.41 -20.24
CA MET A 227 12.13 -1.51 -21.35
C MET A 227 10.96 -2.06 -22.16
N GLY A 228 10.13 -1.17 -22.69
CA GLY A 228 9.04 -1.53 -23.61
C GLY A 228 7.78 -2.09 -22.94
N MET A 229 7.73 -2.12 -21.61
CA MET A 229 6.56 -2.59 -20.86
C MET A 229 5.33 -1.68 -21.04
N ASP A 230 5.53 -0.44 -21.48
CA ASP A 230 4.48 0.51 -21.87
C ASP A 230 3.55 0.03 -23.01
N GLN A 231 3.96 -1.01 -23.73
CA GLN A 231 3.15 -1.67 -24.77
C GLN A 231 2.06 -2.59 -24.21
N TYR A 232 2.19 -3.03 -22.96
CA TYR A 232 1.29 -3.99 -22.32
C TYR A 232 0.42 -3.32 -21.25
N GLU A 233 -0.53 -4.05 -20.68
CA GLU A 233 -1.22 -3.62 -19.47
C GLU A 233 -0.21 -3.42 -18.33
N VAL A 234 -0.43 -2.40 -17.49
CA VAL A 234 0.47 -2.16 -16.36
C VAL A 234 0.30 -3.25 -15.32
N PHE A 235 1.39 -3.97 -15.07
CA PHE A 235 1.53 -4.86 -13.93
C PHE A 235 2.86 -4.57 -13.25
N LEU A 236 2.79 -3.93 -12.07
CA LEU A 236 3.97 -3.51 -11.35
C LEU A 236 4.72 -4.72 -10.78
N PRO A 237 6.06 -4.73 -10.91
CA PRO A 237 6.87 -5.86 -10.45
C PRO A 237 6.76 -6.04 -8.94
N ASP A 238 6.87 -7.28 -8.48
CA ASP A 238 6.80 -7.65 -7.05
C ASP A 238 8.03 -7.22 -6.23
N ILE A 239 8.91 -6.44 -6.85
CA ILE A 239 10.05 -5.85 -6.15
C ILE A 239 9.47 -4.97 -5.04
N VAL A 240 9.71 -5.36 -3.80
CA VAL A 240 9.38 -4.55 -2.62
C VAL A 240 7.86 -4.28 -2.41
N CYS A 241 6.99 -5.18 -2.86
CA CYS A 241 5.56 -5.09 -2.58
C CYS A 241 5.19 -5.91 -1.34
N ARG A 242 4.18 -5.45 -0.60
CA ARG A 242 3.38 -6.39 0.19
C ARG A 242 2.35 -7.08 -0.71
N PRO A 243 1.88 -8.29 -0.38
CA PRO A 243 0.77 -8.93 -1.09
C PRO A 243 -0.51 -8.05 -1.14
N SER A 244 -0.61 -7.07 -0.26
CA SER A 244 -1.70 -6.10 -0.18
C SER A 244 -1.62 -4.97 -1.21
N ASP A 245 -0.45 -4.64 -1.75
CA ASP A 245 -0.28 -3.48 -2.63
C ASP A 245 -0.99 -3.69 -3.96
N ARG A 246 -1.62 -2.65 -4.49
CA ARG A 246 -2.22 -2.71 -5.82
C ARG A 246 -1.13 -2.66 -6.88
N ARG A 247 -1.20 -3.57 -7.85
CA ARG A 247 -0.19 -3.71 -8.92
C ARG A 247 -0.74 -3.58 -10.33
N SER A 248 -2.06 -3.57 -10.49
CA SER A 248 -2.75 -3.38 -11.78
C SER A 248 -4.01 -2.54 -11.57
N ALA A 249 -4.36 -1.78 -12.61
CA ALA A 249 -5.62 -1.04 -12.65
C ALA A 249 -6.85 -1.95 -12.67
N GLN A 250 -6.73 -3.18 -13.17
CA GLN A 250 -7.82 -4.17 -13.21
C GLN A 250 -8.17 -4.72 -11.82
N TRP A 251 -7.26 -4.55 -10.85
CA TRP A 251 -7.58 -4.86 -9.46
C TRP A 251 -8.58 -3.82 -8.92
N PRO A 252 -9.51 -4.21 -8.03
CA PRO A 252 -10.54 -3.30 -7.56
C PRO A 252 -9.96 -2.01 -7.00
N ALA A 253 -10.71 -0.90 -7.13
CA ALA A 253 -10.32 0.40 -6.60
C ALA A 253 -9.94 0.31 -5.12
N TRP A 254 -8.98 1.13 -4.70
CA TRP A 254 -8.37 1.10 -3.36
C TRP A 254 -9.39 0.96 -2.22
N ASP A 255 -10.45 1.75 -2.22
CA ASP A 255 -11.43 1.73 -1.13
C ASP A 255 -12.16 0.39 -0.98
N THR A 256 -12.40 -0.29 -2.11
CA THR A 256 -13.05 -1.60 -2.15
C THR A 256 -12.05 -2.72 -1.94
N ALA A 257 -10.88 -2.66 -2.59
CA ALA A 257 -9.83 -3.65 -2.48
C ALA A 257 -9.22 -3.68 -1.06
N VAL A 258 -8.88 -2.54 -0.47
CA VAL A 258 -8.30 -2.49 0.87
C VAL A 258 -9.30 -2.95 1.90
N LYS A 259 -10.54 -2.45 1.90
CA LYS A 259 -11.52 -2.90 2.89
C LYS A 259 -11.81 -4.40 2.76
N THR A 260 -12.03 -4.90 1.54
CA THR A 260 -12.38 -6.31 1.31
C THR A 260 -11.19 -7.23 1.57
N ARG A 261 -10.00 -6.88 1.10
CA ARG A 261 -8.76 -7.67 1.29
C ARG A 261 -8.28 -7.59 2.73
N LYS A 262 -8.31 -6.42 3.38
CA LYS A 262 -7.96 -6.28 4.80
C LYS A 262 -8.90 -7.09 5.67
N THR A 263 -10.22 -7.01 5.42
CA THR A 263 -11.21 -7.82 6.14
C THR A 263 -11.01 -9.31 5.88
N GLY A 264 -10.81 -9.72 4.62
CA GLY A 264 -10.60 -11.12 4.24
C GLY A 264 -9.31 -11.72 4.80
N LEU A 265 -8.17 -11.03 4.71
CA LEU A 265 -6.89 -11.49 5.27
C LEU A 265 -6.92 -11.51 6.79
N LEU A 266 -7.53 -10.49 7.41
CA LEU A 266 -7.69 -10.47 8.87
C LEU A 266 -8.60 -11.61 9.33
N GLN A 267 -9.68 -11.89 8.61
CA GLN A 267 -10.55 -13.03 8.89
C GLN A 267 -9.79 -14.35 8.74
N GLN A 268 -9.05 -14.53 7.63
CA GLN A 268 -8.19 -15.70 7.43
C GLN A 268 -7.14 -15.87 8.54
N ALA A 269 -6.58 -14.78 9.06
CA ALA A 269 -5.63 -14.84 10.17
C ALA A 269 -6.33 -15.29 11.46
N LYS A 270 -7.49 -14.69 11.76
CA LYS A 270 -8.31 -15.05 12.92
C LYS A 270 -8.76 -16.51 12.88
N ASP A 271 -8.98 -17.07 11.69
CA ASP A 271 -9.39 -18.46 11.48
C ASP A 271 -8.23 -19.46 11.54
N ARG A 272 -6.97 -19.02 11.68
CA ARG A 272 -5.80 -19.89 11.85
C ARG A 272 -5.43 -20.08 13.32
N ASN A 273 -4.75 -21.18 13.59
CA ASN A 273 -4.14 -21.41 14.90
C ASN A 273 -2.94 -20.49 15.10
N PRO A 274 -2.70 -20.07 16.34
CA PRO A 274 -1.45 -19.41 16.68
C PRO A 274 -0.23 -20.35 16.55
N PRO A 275 0.98 -19.82 16.32
CA PRO A 275 2.24 -20.56 16.31
C PRO A 275 2.60 -21.08 17.70
N GLY A 276 3.42 -22.13 17.74
CA GLY A 276 3.88 -22.78 18.96
C GLY A 276 2.93 -23.88 19.45
N ILE A 277 3.33 -24.54 20.55
CA ILE A 277 2.56 -25.63 21.17
C ILE A 277 1.53 -25.06 22.15
N GLU A 278 1.90 -24.00 22.88
CA GLU A 278 1.04 -23.29 23.81
C GLU A 278 1.49 -21.84 24.00
N ARG A 279 0.64 -21.02 24.64
CA ARG A 279 0.93 -19.60 24.90
C ARG A 279 0.76 -19.23 26.37
N GLU A 280 1.79 -18.60 26.92
CA GLU A 280 1.75 -18.01 28.26
C GLU A 280 1.18 -16.59 28.17
N VAL A 281 0.16 -16.29 28.97
CA VAL A 281 -0.41 -14.95 29.13
C VAL A 281 0.28 -14.24 30.30
N ARG A 282 0.86 -13.06 30.04
CA ARG A 282 1.65 -12.30 31.03
C ARG A 282 1.07 -10.94 31.39
N TYR A 283 0.47 -10.26 30.43
CA TYR A 283 0.00 -8.90 30.62
C TYR A 283 -1.41 -8.70 30.08
N ARG A 284 -2.12 -7.74 30.69
CA ARG A 284 -3.35 -7.16 30.14
C ARG A 284 -3.01 -6.04 29.19
N LEU A 285 -3.85 -5.87 28.18
CA LEU A 285 -3.85 -4.71 27.31
C LEU A 285 -5.01 -3.82 27.72
N ILE A 286 -4.73 -2.66 28.31
CA ILE A 286 -5.75 -1.74 28.80
C ILE A 286 -5.87 -0.53 27.86
N GLU A 287 -7.09 -0.24 27.41
CA GLU A 287 -7.41 0.97 26.65
C GLU A 287 -8.64 1.64 27.27
N ASN A 288 -8.54 2.93 27.60
CA ASN A 288 -9.60 3.70 28.25
C ASN A 288 -10.14 3.02 29.54
N GLY A 289 -9.24 2.46 30.35
CA GLY A 289 -9.57 1.78 31.61
C GLY A 289 -10.25 0.41 31.44
N LYS A 290 -10.31 -0.13 30.23
CA LYS A 290 -10.90 -1.45 29.94
C LYS A 290 -9.86 -2.39 29.35
N THR A 291 -9.87 -3.64 29.79
CA THR A 291 -9.08 -4.71 29.16
C THR A 291 -9.61 -5.01 27.76
N ILE A 292 -8.82 -4.73 26.73
CA ILE A 292 -9.16 -5.02 25.32
C ILE A 292 -8.55 -6.32 24.82
N GLY A 293 -7.54 -6.83 25.53
CA GLY A 293 -6.79 -8.01 25.13
C GLY A 293 -5.71 -8.39 26.14
N TYR A 294 -4.85 -9.30 25.71
CA TYR A 294 -3.73 -9.79 26.50
C TYR A 294 -2.49 -9.97 25.62
N SER A 295 -1.33 -10.07 26.27
CA SER A 295 -0.07 -10.35 25.61
C SER A 295 0.80 -11.28 26.45
N GLY A 296 1.80 -11.87 25.81
CA GLY A 296 2.72 -12.79 26.47
C GLY A 296 3.69 -13.43 25.50
N ILE A 297 4.08 -14.67 25.79
CA ILE A 297 5.09 -15.40 25.01
C ILE A 297 4.57 -16.73 24.46
N VAL A 298 5.12 -17.14 23.33
CA VAL A 298 4.89 -18.45 22.72
C VAL A 298 5.83 -19.48 23.32
N GLN A 299 5.33 -20.71 23.56
CA GLN A 299 6.13 -21.85 24.05
C GLN A 299 6.20 -22.95 22.97
N GLY A 300 7.37 -23.58 22.80
CA GLY A 300 7.55 -24.73 21.90
C GLY A 300 9.02 -25.06 21.57
N GLN A 301 9.29 -26.27 21.04
CA GLN A 301 10.63 -26.64 20.57
C GLN A 301 11.02 -25.80 19.35
N GLY A 302 12.12 -25.05 19.46
CA GLY A 302 12.62 -24.17 18.41
C GLY A 302 11.94 -22.80 18.32
N ALA A 303 10.89 -22.55 19.12
CA ALA A 303 10.35 -21.21 19.29
C ALA A 303 11.26 -20.45 20.28
N THR A 304 12.00 -19.48 19.77
CA THR A 304 12.47 -18.35 20.59
C THR A 304 11.27 -17.77 21.34
N ASN A 305 11.49 -17.14 22.50
CA ASN A 305 10.46 -16.52 23.35
C ASN A 305 9.74 -15.35 22.62
N ASP A 306 9.06 -15.66 21.52
CA ASP A 306 8.44 -14.70 20.62
C ASP A 306 7.24 -14.12 21.34
N SER A 307 7.16 -12.80 21.33
CA SER A 307 6.05 -12.07 21.92
C SER A 307 4.80 -12.19 21.05
N TRP A 308 3.63 -12.16 21.68
CA TRP A 308 2.34 -12.08 21.00
C TRP A 308 1.43 -11.08 21.70
N VAL A 309 0.50 -10.47 20.94
CA VAL A 309 -0.53 -9.54 21.43
C VAL A 309 -1.85 -9.82 20.73
N GLU A 310 -2.94 -9.99 21.47
CA GLU A 310 -4.23 -10.34 20.89
C GLU A 310 -5.43 -9.85 21.71
N ARG A 311 -6.57 -9.63 21.02
CA ARG A 311 -7.82 -9.29 21.69
C ARG A 311 -8.39 -10.47 22.48
N THR A 312 -9.09 -10.18 23.56
CA THR A 312 -9.77 -11.16 24.41
C THR A 312 -10.64 -12.13 23.61
N ARG A 313 -11.41 -11.61 22.65
CA ARG A 313 -12.28 -12.42 21.79
C ARG A 313 -11.50 -13.39 20.90
N GLN A 314 -10.30 -13.00 20.47
CA GLN A 314 -9.47 -13.86 19.66
C GLN A 314 -8.92 -15.04 20.49
N ILE A 315 -8.44 -14.77 21.70
CA ILE A 315 -7.98 -15.82 22.63
C ILE A 315 -9.15 -16.75 22.97
N ALA A 316 -10.35 -16.22 23.21
CA ALA A 316 -11.55 -17.03 23.44
C ALA A 316 -11.85 -17.98 22.27
N ASN A 317 -11.69 -17.51 21.03
CA ASN A 317 -11.90 -18.32 19.83
C ASN A 317 -10.82 -19.41 19.68
N ASP A 318 -9.56 -19.11 20.01
CA ASP A 318 -8.48 -20.09 19.98
C ASP A 318 -8.65 -21.18 21.03
N VAL A 319 -8.96 -20.78 22.27
CA VAL A 319 -9.27 -21.70 23.37
C VAL A 319 -10.47 -22.57 23.01
N GLY A 320 -11.52 -21.99 22.43
CA GLY A 320 -12.68 -22.73 21.93
C GLY A 320 -12.35 -23.71 20.79
N ARG A 321 -11.27 -23.47 20.03
CA ARG A 321 -10.72 -24.40 19.03
C ARG A 321 -9.74 -25.42 19.61
N GLY A 322 -9.53 -25.40 20.92
CA GLY A 322 -8.66 -26.34 21.63
C GLY A 322 -7.18 -25.94 21.69
N TYR A 323 -6.82 -24.73 21.24
CA TYR A 323 -5.43 -24.26 21.37
C TYR A 323 -5.15 -23.84 22.83
N PRO A 324 -4.07 -24.34 23.46
CA PRO A 324 -3.79 -24.11 24.87
C PRO A 324 -3.21 -22.71 25.15
N TYR A 325 -3.90 -21.98 26.03
CA TYR A 325 -3.40 -20.78 26.69
C TYR A 325 -3.33 -21.04 28.19
N PHE A 326 -2.34 -20.46 28.86
CA PHE A 326 -2.18 -20.59 30.31
C PHE A 326 -1.60 -19.32 30.93
N VAL A 327 -1.80 -19.19 32.23
CA VAL A 327 -1.18 -18.17 33.09
C VAL A 327 -0.25 -18.89 34.05
N ARG A 328 0.97 -18.38 34.25
CA ARG A 328 1.82 -18.84 35.35
C ARG A 328 1.48 -18.09 36.63
N PHE A 329 1.19 -18.85 37.67
CA PHE A 329 0.94 -18.34 39.00
C PHE A 329 1.73 -19.18 39.99
N ASP A 330 2.68 -18.56 40.68
CA ASP A 330 3.72 -19.23 41.45
C ASP A 330 4.46 -20.29 40.61
N GLU A 331 4.54 -21.54 41.09
CA GLU A 331 5.14 -22.67 40.37
C GLU A 331 4.11 -23.46 39.52
N THR A 332 2.89 -22.94 39.38
CA THR A 332 1.79 -23.65 38.71
C THR A 332 1.35 -22.97 37.43
N SER A 333 1.04 -23.78 36.41
CA SER A 333 0.44 -23.32 35.16
C SER A 333 -1.07 -23.56 35.21
N VAL A 334 -1.85 -22.48 35.18
CA VAL A 334 -3.32 -22.54 35.19
C VAL A 334 -3.83 -22.27 33.79
N ARG A 335 -4.63 -23.20 33.23
CA ARG A 335 -5.16 -23.07 31.88
C ARG A 335 -6.24 -22.00 31.80
N VAL A 336 -6.16 -21.21 30.73
CA VAL A 336 -7.20 -20.28 30.32
C VAL A 336 -8.36 -21.07 29.70
N GLN A 337 -9.57 -20.72 30.09
CA GLN A 337 -10.82 -21.35 29.67
C GLN A 337 -11.76 -20.30 29.10
N GLN A 338 -12.68 -20.73 28.23
CA GLN A 338 -13.70 -19.84 27.67
C GLN A 338 -14.81 -19.61 28.70
N ALA A 339 -15.11 -18.34 29.01
CA ALA A 339 -16.09 -17.95 30.04
C ALA A 339 -17.46 -17.50 29.47
N GLY A 340 -17.65 -17.62 28.15
CA GLY A 340 -18.86 -17.22 27.41
C GLY A 340 -18.77 -15.82 26.77
N ASN A 341 -19.62 -15.52 25.78
CA ASN A 341 -19.67 -14.23 25.06
C ASN A 341 -18.31 -13.71 24.53
N GLY A 342 -17.39 -14.61 24.16
CA GLY A 342 -16.05 -14.23 23.67
C GLY A 342 -15.11 -13.72 24.77
N SER A 343 -15.42 -14.00 26.04
CA SER A 343 -14.54 -13.76 27.18
C SER A 343 -13.73 -15.02 27.54
N VAL A 344 -12.65 -14.81 28.28
CA VAL A 344 -11.79 -15.86 28.84
C VAL A 344 -11.59 -15.64 30.33
N SER A 345 -11.35 -16.73 31.04
CA SER A 345 -11.02 -16.74 32.48
C SER A 345 -9.94 -17.78 32.75
N SER A 346 -9.11 -17.56 33.75
CA SER A 346 -8.18 -18.57 34.27
C SER A 346 -8.45 -18.76 35.77
N PRO A 347 -9.50 -19.52 36.14
CA PRO A 347 -9.89 -19.67 37.53
C PRO A 347 -8.89 -20.56 38.30
N SER A 348 -8.35 -20.03 39.39
CA SER A 348 -7.59 -20.79 40.39
C SER A 348 -8.10 -20.40 41.78
N ASN A 349 -8.44 -21.38 42.60
CA ASN A 349 -9.01 -21.16 43.94
C ASN A 349 -10.19 -20.17 43.97
N GLY A 350 -11.04 -20.19 42.92
CA GLY A 350 -12.21 -19.31 42.80
C GLY A 350 -11.92 -17.87 42.36
N ARG A 351 -10.67 -17.55 42.02
CA ARG A 351 -10.22 -16.22 41.55
C ARG A 351 -9.78 -16.30 40.08
N ASP A 352 -10.17 -15.32 39.27
CA ASP A 352 -9.72 -15.22 37.88
C ASP A 352 -8.36 -14.54 37.79
N LEU A 353 -7.32 -15.33 37.52
CA LEU A 353 -5.94 -14.86 37.48
C LEU A 353 -5.68 -13.86 36.35
N LEU A 354 -6.49 -13.86 35.29
CA LEU A 354 -6.36 -12.89 34.20
C LEU A 354 -6.66 -11.45 34.66
N GLY A 355 -7.55 -11.30 35.65
CA GLY A 355 -7.91 -10.01 36.24
C GLY A 355 -6.80 -9.39 37.08
N ASP A 356 -5.79 -10.17 37.47
CA ASP A 356 -4.70 -9.75 38.35
C ASP A 356 -3.41 -9.42 37.61
N LEU A 357 -3.31 -9.77 36.33
CA LEU A 357 -2.12 -9.50 35.52
C LEU A 357 -1.83 -8.00 35.42
N ALA A 358 -0.55 -7.64 35.38
CA ALA A 358 -0.15 -6.24 35.18
C ALA A 358 -0.59 -5.74 33.79
N ASP A 359 -0.76 -4.42 33.66
CA ASP A 359 -0.89 -3.80 32.33
C ASP A 359 0.44 -3.91 31.58
N ALA A 360 0.38 -4.14 30.27
CA ALA A 360 1.56 -4.25 29.43
C ALA A 360 2.33 -2.92 29.31
N GLY A 361 1.67 -1.78 29.56
CA GLY A 361 2.30 -0.47 29.53
C GLY A 361 3.07 -0.22 28.23
N GLU A 362 4.36 0.10 28.34
CA GLU A 362 5.26 0.38 27.21
C GLU A 362 6.18 -0.81 26.85
N HIS A 363 5.80 -2.05 27.18
CA HIS A 363 6.60 -3.22 26.80
C HIS A 363 6.62 -3.40 25.26
N PRO A 364 7.75 -3.17 24.57
CA PRO A 364 7.78 -3.19 23.11
C PRO A 364 7.39 -4.55 22.54
N GLY A 365 6.45 -4.56 21.59
CA GLY A 365 5.95 -5.79 20.97
C GLY A 365 4.97 -6.60 21.85
N MET A 366 4.61 -6.09 23.02
CA MET A 366 3.60 -6.66 23.93
C MET A 366 2.49 -5.67 24.30
N ASP A 367 2.46 -4.49 23.68
CA ASP A 367 1.64 -3.35 24.06
C ASP A 367 0.45 -3.09 23.10
N VAL A 368 -0.37 -2.09 23.45
CA VAL A 368 -1.54 -1.67 22.65
C VAL A 368 -1.14 -1.10 21.27
N PRO A 369 -0.10 -0.24 21.15
CA PRO A 369 0.41 0.18 19.85
C PRO A 369 0.75 -0.98 18.92
N TRP A 370 1.44 -2.02 19.40
CA TRP A 370 1.76 -3.19 18.60
C TRP A 370 0.51 -3.95 18.15
N LEU A 371 -0.49 -4.11 19.04
CA LEU A 371 -1.78 -4.71 18.66
C LEU A 371 -2.45 -3.93 17.52
N LYS A 372 -2.49 -2.60 17.63
CA LYS A 372 -3.06 -1.74 16.59
C LYS A 372 -2.29 -1.85 15.28
N LEU A 373 -0.96 -1.97 15.34
CA LEU A 373 -0.13 -2.18 14.14
C LEU A 373 -0.49 -3.49 13.44
N LEU A 374 -0.60 -4.60 14.18
CA LEU A 374 -0.98 -5.90 13.62
C LEU A 374 -2.38 -5.86 12.99
N GLU A 375 -3.35 -5.20 13.64
CA GLU A 375 -4.71 -5.05 13.09
C GLU A 375 -4.77 -4.13 11.87
N ALA A 376 -3.88 -3.13 11.82
CA ALA A 376 -3.72 -2.27 10.66
C ALA A 376 -3.08 -3.02 9.47
N ASN A 377 -2.27 -4.05 9.74
CA ASN A 377 -1.46 -4.80 8.77
C ASN A 377 -1.74 -6.32 8.85
N PRO A 378 -2.86 -6.81 8.27
CA PRO A 378 -3.24 -8.22 8.41
C PRO A 378 -2.23 -9.23 7.87
N ASP A 379 -1.35 -8.83 6.97
CA ASP A 379 -0.23 -9.64 6.48
C ASP A 379 0.80 -9.92 7.59
N LEU A 380 1.11 -8.93 8.41
CA LEU A 380 1.93 -9.12 9.62
C LEU A 380 1.20 -10.00 10.62
N TYR A 381 -0.11 -9.78 10.78
CA TYR A 381 -0.92 -10.62 11.66
C TYR A 381 -0.98 -12.09 11.20
N LEU A 382 -1.02 -12.36 9.89
CA LEU A 382 -0.93 -13.70 9.33
C LEU A 382 0.39 -14.40 9.65
N ARG A 383 1.51 -13.66 9.78
CA ARG A 383 2.79 -14.24 10.21
C ARG A 383 2.75 -14.67 11.68
N THR A 384 2.02 -13.94 12.51
CA THR A 384 1.76 -14.32 13.90
C THR A 384 0.75 -15.47 14.04
N ARG A 385 0.19 -15.98 12.93
CA ARG A 385 -0.82 -17.05 12.84
C ARG A 385 -0.68 -17.86 11.54
N PRO A 386 0.39 -18.65 11.39
CA PRO A 386 0.65 -19.40 10.17
C PRO A 386 -0.39 -20.51 9.96
N ARG A 387 -0.50 -21.03 8.73
CA ARG A 387 -1.22 -22.29 8.53
C ARG A 387 -0.43 -23.40 9.20
N LEU A 388 -1.12 -24.39 9.76
CA LEU A 388 -0.50 -25.66 10.09
C LEU A 388 0.18 -26.18 8.80
N ALA A 389 1.47 -26.50 8.88
CA ALA A 389 2.09 -27.27 7.83
C ALA A 389 1.28 -28.57 7.67
N PRO A 390 1.04 -29.07 6.44
CA PRO A 390 0.55 -30.43 6.30
C PRO A 390 1.50 -31.32 7.09
N GLN A 391 0.95 -32.15 7.98
CA GLN A 391 1.75 -33.22 8.57
C GLN A 391 2.19 -34.07 7.38
N ASP A 392 3.50 -34.12 7.14
CA ASP A 392 4.04 -35.12 6.24
C ASP A 392 3.63 -36.47 6.83
N ASP A 393 2.82 -37.22 6.09
CA ASP A 393 2.49 -38.60 6.38
C ASP A 393 3.80 -39.40 6.32
N THR A 394 4.50 -39.51 7.45
CA THR A 394 5.60 -40.46 7.67
C THR A 394 5.09 -41.87 7.85
#